data_AF-A0A3M6YD80-F1
#
_entry.id   AF-A0A3M6YD80-F1
#
_cell.length_a   1.000
_cell.length_b   1.000
_cell.length_c   1.000
_cell.angle_alpha   90.00
_cell.angle_beta   90.00
_cell.angle_gamma   90.00
#
_symmetry.space_group_name_H-M   'P 1'
#
loop_
_entity.id
_entity.type
_entity.pdbx_description
1 polymer ?
#
loop_
_entity_poly.entity_id
_entity_poly.type
_entity_poly.pdbx_seq_one_letter_code
_entity_poly.pdbx_strand_id
1 'polypeptide(L)'
;GKPSRLVRYWLPVTVGVRSSSTILRILVNRQAEIMQWVREFGATIVDFWHNWVVEPTRKVIGTIRHDEGSEVSIMSKRSLEGDRDSLERMVVDFAIDNPADAAGAGSKLTENEIADIRAKIREGDLTPVLKAYERDLASPLMGSLRGNLIRALLIQIQKTKVDVEVAMGGIDSLLKSQELVFGFVGLTPGILVTYFALHYLSSSLTEKRGSKARKQGKMLRQLRNIDRILTNSHPTEYGELFYKDQGLLLCEVHVLRQAAEKAMPSQIFKEFSEDAEDLCDVRIGAERQQQTAARIRPANASRDCGHA
;
A
#
# COMPACT_ATOMS: atom_id res chain seq x y z
N GLY A 1 22.97 56.20 19.80
CA GLY A 1 23.24 55.49 18.53
C GLY A 1 23.09 53.99 18.73
N LYS A 2 22.26 53.32 17.94
CA LYS A 2 22.01 51.87 18.06
C LYS A 2 23.24 51.11 17.47
N PRO A 3 23.80 50.10 18.15
CA PRO A 3 25.00 49.41 17.67
C PRO A 3 24.73 48.68 16.34
N SER A 4 25.73 48.71 15.47
CA SER A 4 25.73 48.13 14.11
C SER A 4 25.23 46.68 14.08
N ARG A 5 24.54 46.29 13.00
CA ARG A 5 24.03 44.92 12.77
C ARG A 5 25.15 43.87 12.90
N LEU A 6 26.40 44.22 12.59
CA LEU A 6 27.56 43.34 12.76
C LEU A 6 27.81 42.99 14.23
N VAL A 7 27.63 43.93 15.16
CA VAL A 7 27.80 43.71 16.62
C VAL A 7 26.64 42.92 17.23
N ARG A 8 25.48 42.85 16.55
CA ARG A 8 24.33 42.06 17.02
C ARG A 8 24.33 40.63 16.51
N TYR A 9 24.88 40.39 15.31
CA TYR A 9 24.86 39.08 14.67
C TYR A 9 26.21 38.36 14.70
N TRP A 10 27.28 38.94 15.25
CA TRP A 10 28.59 38.25 15.31
C TRP A 10 28.52 36.90 16.03
N LEU A 11 27.75 36.76 17.11
CA LEU A 11 27.66 35.51 17.87
C LEU A 11 26.93 34.40 17.11
N PRO A 12 25.70 34.60 16.58
CA PRO A 12 25.05 33.58 15.76
C PRO A 12 25.77 33.33 14.43
N VAL A 13 26.43 34.33 13.84
CA VAL A 13 27.21 34.14 12.60
C VAL A 13 28.48 33.34 12.88
N THR A 14 29.21 33.62 13.96
CA THR A 14 30.41 32.84 14.32
C THR A 14 30.06 31.42 14.74
N VAL A 15 28.96 31.22 15.48
CA VAL A 15 28.43 29.88 15.79
C VAL A 15 27.99 29.15 14.52
N GLY A 16 27.28 29.82 13.61
CA GLY A 16 26.84 29.24 12.34
C GLY A 16 27.99 28.88 11.40
N VAL A 17 29.02 29.71 11.32
CA VAL A 17 30.23 29.45 10.52
C VAL A 17 31.04 28.31 11.12
N ARG A 18 31.20 28.27 12.46
CA ARG A 18 31.86 27.13 13.13
C ARG A 18 31.06 25.84 12.96
N SER A 19 29.74 25.87 13.19
CA SER A 19 28.91 24.67 13.02
C SER A 19 28.90 24.21 11.57
N SER A 20 28.78 25.13 10.61
CA SER A 20 28.88 24.81 9.18
C SER A 20 30.24 24.22 8.83
N SER A 21 31.35 24.76 9.35
CA SER A 21 32.67 24.20 9.13
C SER A 21 32.83 22.80 9.76
N THR A 22 32.24 22.56 10.94
CA THR A 22 32.27 21.24 11.59
C THR A 22 31.40 20.24 10.83
N ILE A 23 30.20 20.65 10.41
CA ILE A 23 29.28 19.83 9.60
C ILE A 23 29.94 19.49 8.27
N LEU A 24 30.55 20.46 7.59
CA LEU A 24 31.22 20.24 6.31
C LEU A 24 32.43 19.32 6.49
N ARG A 25 33.21 19.47 7.57
CA ARG A 25 34.30 18.55 7.91
C ARG A 25 33.79 17.15 8.20
N ILE A 26 32.70 16.99 8.94
CA ILE A 26 32.08 15.68 9.19
C ILE A 26 31.56 15.10 7.88
N LEU A 27 30.90 15.89 7.03
CA LEU A 27 30.37 15.44 5.75
C LEU A 27 31.47 14.95 4.81
N VAL A 28 32.57 15.70 4.71
CA VAL A 28 33.72 15.36 3.86
C VAL A 28 34.53 14.21 4.45
N ASN A 29 34.71 14.17 5.77
CA ASN A 29 35.45 13.10 6.45
C ASN A 29 34.64 11.78 6.51
N ARG A 30 33.31 11.88 6.54
CA ARG A 30 32.37 10.73 6.55
C ARG A 30 31.70 10.52 5.19
N GLN A 31 32.26 11.05 4.11
CA GLN A 31 31.71 10.85 2.75
C GLN A 31 31.56 9.36 2.40
N ALA A 32 32.48 8.52 2.89
CA ALA A 32 32.43 7.07 2.72
C ALA A 32 31.24 6.46 3.48
N GLU A 33 31.01 6.88 4.72
CA GLU A 33 29.85 6.45 5.53
C GLU A 33 28.53 6.95 4.93
N ILE A 34 28.47 8.18 4.39
CA ILE A 34 27.28 8.71 3.73
C ILE A 34 26.99 7.94 2.45
N MET A 35 28.02 7.66 1.64
CA MET A 35 27.87 6.86 0.42
C MET A 35 27.41 5.44 0.76
N GLN A 36 27.93 4.86 1.84
CA GLN A 36 27.50 3.57 2.34
C GLN A 36 26.04 3.62 2.81
N TRP A 37 25.65 4.65 3.57
CA TRP A 37 24.29 4.83 4.06
C TRP A 37 23.29 5.02 2.90
N VAL A 38 23.67 5.78 1.87
CA VAL A 38 22.86 5.93 0.65
C VAL A 38 22.74 4.62 -0.11
N ARG A 39 23.82 3.83 -0.22
CA ARG A 39 23.77 2.50 -0.84
C ARG A 39 22.92 1.53 -0.05
N GLU A 40 23.05 1.50 1.27
CA GLU A 40 22.25 0.65 2.17
C GLU A 40 20.78 1.05 2.13
N PHE A 41 20.48 2.35 2.15
CA PHE A 41 19.12 2.87 2.02
C PHE A 41 18.53 2.54 0.65
N GLY A 42 19.32 2.67 -0.42
CA GLY A 42 18.95 2.28 -1.77
C GLY A 42 18.67 0.79 -1.89
N ALA A 43 19.54 -0.06 -1.33
CA ALA A 43 19.35 -1.51 -1.28
C ALA A 43 18.07 -1.86 -0.51
N THR A 44 17.83 -1.22 0.63
CA THR A 44 16.62 -1.44 1.44
C THR A 44 15.35 -1.05 0.68
N ILE A 45 15.36 0.04 -0.10
CA ILE A 45 14.23 0.43 -0.95
C ILE A 45 14.00 -0.59 -2.06
N VAL A 46 15.08 -1.06 -2.71
CA VAL A 46 15.01 -2.06 -3.77
C VAL A 46 14.48 -3.39 -3.24
N ASP A 47 14.96 -3.84 -2.08
CA ASP A 47 14.50 -5.06 -1.42
C ASP A 47 13.03 -4.93 -0.99
N PHE A 48 12.65 -3.77 -0.46
CA PHE A 48 11.25 -3.48 -0.16
C PHE A 48 10.38 -3.54 -1.42
N TRP A 49 10.82 -2.92 -2.52
CA TRP A 49 10.09 -2.94 -3.79
C TRP A 49 9.98 -4.35 -4.37
N HIS A 50 11.08 -5.11 -4.35
CA HIS A 50 11.10 -6.48 -4.86
C HIS A 50 10.17 -7.39 -4.05
N ASN A 51 10.31 -7.40 -2.72
CA ASN A 51 9.56 -8.31 -1.85
C ASN A 51 8.09 -7.89 -1.66
N TRP A 52 7.78 -6.58 -1.66
CA TRP A 52 6.42 -6.10 -1.39
C TRP A 52 5.61 -5.74 -2.62
N VAL A 53 6.24 -5.53 -3.79
CA VAL A 53 5.53 -5.17 -5.03
C VAL A 53 5.75 -6.23 -6.11
N VAL A 54 6.99 -6.62 -6.41
CA VAL A 54 7.28 -7.52 -7.53
C VAL A 54 6.88 -8.96 -7.24
N GLU A 55 7.24 -9.48 -6.07
CA GLU A 55 6.96 -10.85 -5.68
C GLU A 55 5.45 -11.13 -5.56
N PRO A 56 4.64 -10.32 -4.84
CA PRO A 56 3.20 -10.52 -4.79
C PRO A 56 2.51 -10.28 -6.14
N THR A 57 2.96 -9.34 -6.98
CA THR A 57 2.37 -9.17 -8.33
C THR A 57 2.67 -10.35 -9.24
N ARG A 58 3.90 -10.90 -9.21
CA ARG A 58 4.23 -12.16 -9.89
C ARG A 58 3.40 -13.32 -9.38
N LYS A 59 3.17 -13.40 -8.07
CA LYS A 59 2.37 -14.46 -7.48
C LYS A 59 0.91 -14.38 -7.93
N VAL A 60 0.30 -13.20 -7.90
CA VAL A 60 -1.07 -12.95 -8.41
C VAL A 60 -1.19 -13.25 -9.90
N ILE A 61 -0.23 -12.79 -10.72
CA ILE A 61 -0.19 -13.09 -12.16
C ILE A 61 0.02 -14.60 -12.39
N GLY A 62 0.85 -15.24 -11.58
CA GLY A 62 1.09 -16.67 -11.60
C GLY A 62 -0.18 -17.45 -11.30
N THR A 63 -0.92 -17.10 -10.26
CA THR A 63 -2.19 -17.77 -9.89
C THR A 63 -3.28 -17.57 -10.93
N ILE A 64 -3.31 -16.43 -11.65
CA ILE A 64 -4.27 -16.17 -12.73
C ILE A 64 -3.85 -16.84 -14.04
N ARG A 65 -2.54 -17.00 -14.29
CA ARG A 65 -1.97 -17.59 -15.51
C ARG A 65 -1.67 -19.08 -15.39
N HIS A 66 -1.75 -19.67 -14.20
CA HIS A 66 -1.59 -21.12 -14.02
C HIS A 66 -2.81 -21.82 -14.59
N ASP A 67 -2.71 -22.09 -15.89
CA ASP A 67 -3.60 -22.93 -16.65
C ASP A 67 -3.75 -24.27 -15.93
N GLU A 68 -5.01 -24.63 -15.66
CA GLU A 68 -5.49 -25.77 -14.86
C GLU A 68 -5.05 -27.15 -15.40
N GLY A 69 -4.17 -27.20 -16.41
CA GLY A 69 -3.81 -28.42 -17.14
C GLY A 69 -2.46 -29.06 -16.78
N SER A 70 -1.52 -28.34 -16.16
CA SER A 70 -0.11 -28.83 -16.12
C SER A 70 0.27 -29.65 -14.87
N GLU A 71 -0.36 -29.42 -13.71
CA GLU A 71 -0.04 -30.19 -12.49
C GLU A 71 -0.86 -31.50 -12.38
N VAL A 72 -2.02 -31.55 -13.04
CA VAL A 72 -2.89 -32.74 -13.12
C VAL A 72 -2.22 -33.88 -13.92
N SER A 73 -1.25 -33.60 -14.78
CA SER A 73 -0.58 -34.63 -15.60
C SER A 73 0.49 -35.43 -14.83
N ILE A 74 1.00 -34.93 -13.71
CA ILE A 74 2.08 -35.60 -12.95
C ILE A 74 1.52 -36.37 -11.75
N MET A 75 0.47 -35.87 -11.09
CA MET A 75 -0.25 -36.63 -10.07
C MET A 75 -1.07 -37.79 -10.67
N SER A 76 -1.69 -37.59 -11.84
CA SER A 76 -2.44 -38.67 -12.51
C SER A 76 -1.55 -39.86 -12.88
N LYS A 77 -0.34 -39.63 -13.41
CA LYS A 77 0.58 -40.72 -13.76
C LYS A 77 1.03 -41.56 -12.57
N ARG A 78 1.36 -40.92 -11.44
CA ARG A 78 1.85 -41.65 -10.24
C ARG A 78 0.72 -42.38 -9.51
N SER A 79 -0.49 -41.83 -9.51
CA SER A 79 -1.68 -42.51 -8.97
C SER A 79 -2.09 -43.70 -9.85
N LEU A 80 -2.01 -43.56 -11.18
CA LEU A 80 -2.31 -44.64 -12.13
C LEU A 80 -1.34 -45.83 -12.04
N GLU A 81 -0.08 -45.62 -11.67
CA GLU A 81 0.88 -46.71 -11.44
C GLU A 81 0.57 -47.49 -10.15
N GLY A 82 0.21 -46.80 -9.06
CA GLY A 82 -0.17 -47.45 -7.80
C GLY A 82 -1.47 -48.25 -7.91
N ASP A 83 -2.46 -47.71 -8.63
CA ASP A 83 -3.74 -48.39 -8.87
C ASP A 83 -3.56 -49.62 -9.79
N ARG A 84 -2.60 -49.57 -10.74
CA ARG A 84 -2.24 -50.71 -11.59
C ARG A 84 -1.59 -51.87 -10.82
N ASP A 85 -0.66 -51.56 -9.92
CA ASP A 85 -0.02 -52.56 -9.05
C ASP A 85 -1.05 -53.23 -8.13
N SER A 86 -2.00 -52.46 -7.60
CA SER A 86 -3.07 -53.00 -6.77
C SER A 86 -4.04 -53.88 -7.57
N LEU A 87 -4.34 -53.50 -8.82
CA LEU A 87 -5.20 -54.29 -9.71
C LEU A 87 -4.53 -55.60 -10.12
N GLU A 88 -3.22 -55.58 -10.41
CA GLU A 88 -2.46 -56.79 -10.73
C GLU A 88 -2.53 -57.81 -9.59
N ARG A 89 -2.28 -57.36 -8.35
CA ARG A 89 -2.34 -58.24 -7.17
C ARG A 89 -3.73 -58.83 -6.97
N MET A 90 -4.77 -58.01 -7.06
CA MET A 90 -6.16 -58.43 -6.86
C MET A 90 -6.63 -59.44 -7.93
N VAL A 91 -6.20 -59.28 -9.17
CA VAL A 91 -6.56 -60.19 -10.28
C VAL A 91 -5.79 -61.51 -10.18
N VAL A 92 -4.52 -61.47 -9.76
CA VAL A 92 -3.73 -62.69 -9.51
C VAL A 92 -4.34 -63.48 -8.35
N ASP A 93 -4.71 -62.81 -7.26
CA ASP A 93 -5.38 -63.44 -6.11
C ASP A 93 -6.71 -64.08 -6.54
N PHE A 94 -7.52 -63.38 -7.36
CA PHE A 94 -8.77 -63.91 -7.89
C PHE A 94 -8.59 -65.15 -8.79
N ALA A 95 -7.53 -65.18 -9.62
CA ALA A 95 -7.21 -66.31 -10.48
C ALA A 95 -6.74 -67.54 -9.66
N ILE A 96 -5.95 -67.32 -8.61
CA ILE A 96 -5.51 -68.37 -7.69
C ILE A 96 -6.69 -68.95 -6.90
N ASP A 97 -7.61 -68.10 -6.48
CA ASP A 97 -8.79 -68.49 -5.70
C ASP A 97 -9.86 -69.20 -6.55
N ASN A 98 -9.89 -68.99 -7.87
CA ASN A 98 -10.84 -69.61 -8.81
C ASN A 98 -10.13 -70.37 -9.96
N PRO A 99 -9.44 -71.48 -9.67
CA PRO A 99 -8.65 -72.23 -10.67
C PRO A 99 -9.51 -72.95 -11.71
N ALA A 100 -10.81 -73.14 -11.45
CA ALA A 100 -11.73 -73.82 -12.36
C ALA A 100 -12.06 -72.97 -13.62
N ASP A 101 -11.99 -71.64 -13.51
CA ASP A 101 -12.45 -70.73 -14.57
C ASP A 101 -11.33 -70.14 -15.43
N ALA A 102 -10.08 -70.14 -14.93
CA ALA A 102 -8.93 -69.56 -15.65
C ALA A 102 -8.30 -70.51 -16.69
N ALA A 103 -8.32 -71.83 -16.47
CA ALA A 103 -7.63 -72.80 -17.32
C ALA A 103 -8.57 -73.79 -18.05
N GLY A 104 -9.88 -73.76 -17.78
CA GLY A 104 -10.85 -74.69 -18.41
C GLY A 104 -10.66 -76.17 -18.04
N ALA A 105 -9.74 -76.49 -17.13
CA ALA A 105 -9.51 -77.83 -16.60
C ALA A 105 -9.25 -77.69 -15.10
N GLY A 106 -9.98 -78.47 -14.28
CA GLY A 106 -9.96 -78.41 -12.81
C GLY A 106 -8.65 -78.86 -12.16
N SER A 107 -7.54 -78.23 -12.52
CA SER A 107 -6.21 -78.41 -11.97
C SER A 107 -5.68 -77.06 -11.50
N LYS A 108 -4.94 -77.04 -10.39
CA LYS A 108 -4.30 -75.83 -9.85
C LYS A 108 -3.42 -75.19 -10.93
N LEU A 109 -3.53 -73.86 -11.08
CA LEU A 109 -2.75 -73.07 -12.03
C LEU A 109 -1.24 -73.31 -11.83
N THR A 110 -0.55 -73.55 -12.93
CA THR A 110 0.90 -73.76 -12.94
C THR A 110 1.61 -72.40 -13.01
N GLU A 111 2.76 -72.24 -12.36
CA GLU A 111 3.51 -70.97 -12.25
C GLU A 111 3.75 -70.27 -13.62
N ASN A 112 3.86 -71.07 -14.69
CA ASN A 112 4.05 -70.59 -16.05
C ASN A 112 2.79 -69.93 -16.64
N GLU A 113 1.58 -70.36 -16.25
CA GLU A 113 0.32 -69.78 -16.72
C GLU A 113 0.02 -68.46 -16.03
N ILE A 114 0.43 -68.32 -14.77
CA ILE A 114 0.35 -67.06 -14.00
C ILE A 114 1.30 -66.01 -14.60
N ALA A 115 2.49 -66.42 -15.06
CA ALA A 115 3.42 -65.54 -15.76
C ALA A 115 2.88 -65.05 -17.12
N ASP A 116 2.19 -65.91 -17.86
CA ASP A 116 1.53 -65.55 -19.13
C ASP A 116 0.34 -64.60 -18.93
N ILE A 117 -0.44 -64.80 -17.85
CA ILE A 117 -1.53 -63.87 -17.47
C ILE A 117 -0.96 -62.51 -17.07
N ARG A 118 0.13 -62.47 -16.29
CA ARG A 118 0.84 -61.23 -15.92
C ARG A 118 1.38 -60.50 -17.15
N ALA A 119 1.91 -61.22 -18.15
CA ALA A 119 2.39 -60.64 -19.40
C ALA A 119 1.24 -60.01 -20.22
N LYS A 120 0.10 -60.71 -20.36
CA LYS A 120 -1.08 -60.21 -21.09
C LYS A 120 -1.77 -59.02 -20.41
N ILE A 121 -1.75 -58.97 -19.08
CA ILE A 121 -2.25 -57.81 -18.30
C ILE A 121 -1.32 -56.60 -18.48
N ARG A 122 0.00 -56.81 -18.57
CA ARG A 122 0.99 -55.77 -18.84
C ARG A 122 0.85 -55.17 -20.26
N GLU A 123 0.31 -55.94 -21.20
CA GLU A 123 -0.03 -55.53 -22.56
C GLU A 123 -1.46 -54.95 -22.69
N GLY A 124 -2.28 -55.03 -21.64
CA GLY A 124 -3.60 -54.40 -21.57
C GLY A 124 -4.78 -55.22 -22.13
N ASP A 125 -4.60 -56.52 -22.38
CA ASP A 125 -5.67 -57.39 -22.88
C ASP A 125 -6.40 -58.11 -21.72
N LEU A 126 -7.56 -57.56 -21.34
CA LEU A 126 -8.43 -58.07 -20.27
C LEU A 126 -9.49 -59.08 -20.77
N THR A 127 -9.42 -59.50 -22.05
CA THR A 127 -10.41 -60.39 -22.69
C THR A 127 -10.66 -61.71 -21.93
N PRO A 128 -9.66 -62.39 -21.34
CA PRO A 128 -9.89 -63.63 -20.61
C PRO A 128 -10.72 -63.43 -19.33
N VAL A 129 -10.49 -62.31 -18.64
CA VAL A 129 -11.20 -61.95 -17.41
C VAL A 129 -12.64 -61.53 -17.72
N LEU A 130 -12.84 -60.79 -18.82
CA LEU A 130 -14.16 -60.36 -19.26
C LEU A 130 -15.08 -61.54 -19.62
N LYS A 131 -14.52 -62.59 -20.23
CA LYS A 131 -15.25 -63.78 -20.68
C LYS A 131 -15.64 -64.70 -19.53
N ALA A 132 -14.79 -64.80 -18.50
CA ALA A 132 -15.14 -65.47 -17.24
C ALA A 132 -16.25 -64.72 -16.49
N TYR A 133 -16.20 -63.39 -16.49
CA TYR A 133 -17.22 -62.53 -15.88
C TYR A 133 -18.58 -62.63 -16.58
N GLU A 134 -18.59 -62.70 -17.92
CA GLU A 134 -19.80 -62.81 -18.75
C GLU A 134 -20.52 -64.15 -18.56
N ARG A 135 -19.78 -65.23 -18.28
CA ARG A 135 -20.32 -66.57 -18.00
C ARG A 135 -20.94 -66.67 -16.60
N ASP A 136 -20.35 -66.04 -15.60
CA ASP A 136 -20.89 -66.02 -14.23
C ASP A 136 -22.13 -65.14 -14.06
N LEU A 137 -22.25 -64.10 -14.89
CA LEU A 137 -23.46 -63.25 -14.99
C LEU A 137 -24.67 -63.97 -15.62
N ALA A 138 -24.46 -65.10 -16.29
CA ALA A 138 -25.52 -65.85 -16.97
C ALA A 138 -26.39 -66.72 -16.04
N SER A 139 -26.14 -66.75 -14.72
CA SER A 139 -26.93 -67.55 -13.77
C SER A 139 -28.05 -66.73 -13.08
N PRO A 140 -29.35 -66.99 -13.38
CA PRO A 140 -30.45 -66.10 -13.01
C PRO A 140 -30.87 -66.12 -11.52
N LEU A 141 -30.42 -67.09 -10.72
CA LEU A 141 -30.79 -67.18 -9.28
C LEU A 141 -29.76 -66.56 -8.33
N MET A 142 -28.46 -66.59 -8.67
CA MET A 142 -27.40 -65.90 -7.90
C MET A 142 -27.13 -64.48 -8.42
N GLY A 143 -27.49 -64.19 -9.68
CA GLY A 143 -27.33 -62.86 -10.30
C GLY A 143 -28.18 -61.74 -9.71
N SER A 144 -29.32 -62.05 -9.06
CA SER A 144 -30.18 -61.03 -8.44
C SER A 144 -29.57 -60.47 -7.14
N LEU A 145 -29.06 -61.35 -6.26
CA LEU A 145 -28.42 -60.94 -5.00
C LEU A 145 -26.99 -60.39 -5.22
N ARG A 146 -26.19 -61.05 -6.07
CA ARG A 146 -24.81 -60.63 -6.36
C ARG A 146 -24.76 -59.41 -7.29
N GLY A 147 -25.66 -59.32 -8.27
CA GLY A 147 -25.76 -58.19 -9.18
C GLY A 147 -26.22 -56.91 -8.48
N ASN A 148 -27.12 -57.00 -7.50
CA ASN A 148 -27.55 -55.84 -6.73
C ASN A 148 -26.50 -55.42 -5.67
N LEU A 149 -25.77 -56.37 -5.06
CA LEU A 149 -24.64 -56.05 -4.17
C LEU A 149 -23.48 -55.40 -4.92
N ILE A 150 -23.07 -55.94 -6.07
CA ILE A 150 -21.98 -55.38 -6.88
C ILE A 150 -22.37 -54.00 -7.42
N ARG A 151 -23.61 -53.84 -7.89
CA ARG A 151 -24.12 -52.54 -8.33
C ARG A 151 -24.18 -51.54 -7.16
N ALA A 152 -24.61 -51.95 -5.97
CA ALA A 152 -24.59 -51.11 -4.77
C ALA A 152 -23.16 -50.74 -4.34
N LEU A 153 -22.20 -51.66 -4.41
CA LEU A 153 -20.80 -51.43 -4.10
C LEU A 153 -20.16 -50.46 -5.11
N LEU A 154 -20.42 -50.64 -6.41
CA LEU A 154 -19.96 -49.73 -7.46
C LEU A 154 -20.56 -48.33 -7.30
N ILE A 155 -21.86 -48.23 -6.97
CA ILE A 155 -22.51 -46.96 -6.62
C ILE A 155 -21.83 -46.33 -5.41
N GLN A 156 -21.51 -47.12 -4.38
CA GLN A 156 -20.85 -46.63 -3.17
C GLN A 156 -19.43 -46.15 -3.45
N ILE A 157 -18.66 -46.86 -4.26
CA ILE A 157 -17.31 -46.45 -4.67
C ILE A 157 -17.38 -45.17 -5.52
N GLN A 158 -18.31 -45.08 -6.48
CA GLN A 158 -18.49 -43.86 -7.28
C GLN A 158 -18.97 -42.68 -6.44
N LYS A 159 -19.87 -42.92 -5.49
CA LYS A 159 -20.32 -41.89 -4.55
C LYS A 159 -19.19 -41.42 -3.65
N THR A 160 -18.37 -42.34 -3.15
CA THR A 160 -17.20 -42.03 -2.31
C THR A 160 -16.15 -41.27 -3.12
N LYS A 161 -15.92 -41.63 -4.40
CA LYS A 161 -15.05 -40.87 -5.31
C LYS A 161 -15.54 -39.44 -5.46
N VAL A 162 -16.83 -39.25 -5.77
CA VAL A 162 -17.42 -37.91 -5.93
C VAL A 162 -17.33 -37.12 -4.62
N ASP A 163 -17.61 -37.74 -3.47
CA ASP A 163 -17.54 -37.08 -2.17
C ASP A 163 -16.09 -36.70 -1.80
N VAL A 164 -15.11 -37.53 -2.15
CA VAL A 164 -13.68 -37.22 -1.99
C VAL A 164 -13.24 -36.12 -2.95
N GLU A 165 -13.65 -36.14 -4.22
CA GLU A 165 -13.31 -35.12 -5.22
C GLU A 165 -13.90 -33.75 -4.82
N VAL A 166 -15.14 -33.73 -4.31
CA VAL A 166 -15.77 -32.53 -3.75
C VAL A 166 -15.05 -32.05 -2.48
N ALA A 167 -14.66 -32.95 -1.58
CA ALA A 167 -13.89 -32.60 -0.39
C ALA A 167 -12.49 -32.06 -0.74
N MET A 168 -11.82 -32.65 -1.74
CA MET A 168 -10.54 -32.19 -2.26
C MET A 168 -10.65 -30.80 -2.90
N GLY A 169 -11.70 -30.56 -3.69
CA GLY A 169 -12.01 -29.22 -4.22
C GLY A 169 -12.31 -28.22 -3.10
N GLY A 170 -12.97 -28.66 -2.03
CA GLY A 170 -13.18 -27.87 -0.81
C GLY A 170 -11.87 -27.49 -0.12
N ILE A 171 -10.94 -28.43 0.02
CA ILE A 171 -9.61 -28.19 0.60
C ILE A 171 -8.79 -27.21 -0.25
N ASP A 172 -8.80 -27.38 -1.58
CA ASP A 172 -8.12 -26.46 -2.49
C ASP A 172 -8.66 -25.03 -2.35
N SER A 173 -9.99 -24.87 -2.28
CA SER A 173 -10.61 -23.57 -2.05
C SER A 173 -10.21 -22.93 -0.72
N LEU A 174 -10.02 -23.75 0.32
CA LEU A 174 -9.57 -23.32 1.65
C LEU A 174 -8.10 -22.91 1.67
N LEU A 175 -7.24 -23.61 0.95
CA LEU A 175 -5.82 -23.26 0.83
C LEU A 175 -5.64 -22.00 -0.03
N LYS A 176 -6.39 -21.88 -1.12
CA LYS A 176 -6.34 -20.74 -2.04
C LYS A 176 -6.88 -19.45 -1.39
N SER A 177 -7.94 -19.57 -0.59
CA SER A 177 -8.46 -18.43 0.20
C SER A 177 -7.46 -17.98 1.28
N GLN A 178 -6.77 -18.91 1.94
CA GLN A 178 -5.72 -18.57 2.90
C GLN A 178 -4.49 -17.94 2.23
N GLU A 179 -4.04 -18.49 1.10
CA GLU A 179 -2.93 -17.94 0.32
C GLU A 179 -3.22 -16.50 -0.14
N LEU A 180 -4.45 -16.22 -0.55
CA LEU A 180 -4.88 -14.89 -0.97
C LEU A 180 -4.92 -13.92 0.22
N VAL A 181 -5.38 -14.35 1.40
CA VAL A 181 -5.32 -13.55 2.64
C VAL A 181 -3.87 -13.26 3.05
N PHE A 182 -2.98 -14.25 3.01
CA PHE A 182 -1.54 -14.04 3.24
C PHE A 182 -0.93 -13.08 2.22
N GLY A 183 -1.35 -13.16 0.95
CA GLY A 183 -0.96 -12.23 -0.10
C GLY A 183 -1.39 -10.78 0.20
N PHE A 184 -2.64 -10.57 0.64
CA PHE A 184 -3.14 -9.24 1.00
C PHE A 184 -2.49 -8.68 2.28
N VAL A 185 -2.29 -9.50 3.30
CA VAL A 185 -1.58 -9.11 4.52
C VAL A 185 -0.14 -8.72 4.19
N GLY A 186 0.50 -9.45 3.28
CA GLY A 186 1.82 -9.14 2.71
C GLY A 186 1.85 -7.97 1.72
N LEU A 187 0.73 -7.36 1.36
CA LEU A 187 0.66 -6.16 0.50
C LEU A 187 0.35 -4.90 1.31
N THR A 188 -0.30 -5.07 2.46
CA THR A 188 -0.85 -3.99 3.29
C THR A 188 0.23 -3.01 3.78
N PRO A 189 1.33 -3.46 4.43
CA PRO A 189 2.44 -2.57 4.79
C PRO A 189 3.05 -1.78 3.62
N GLY A 190 3.13 -2.37 2.42
CA GLY A 190 3.59 -1.70 1.20
C GLY A 190 2.74 -0.49 0.82
N ILE A 191 1.41 -0.69 0.80
CA ILE A 191 0.43 0.37 0.52
C ILE A 191 0.47 1.43 1.61
N LEU A 192 0.53 1.01 2.88
CA LEU A 192 0.49 1.89 4.04
C LEU A 192 1.71 2.83 4.06
N VAL A 193 2.92 2.30 3.88
CA VAL A 193 4.16 3.11 3.81
C VAL A 193 4.12 4.09 2.64
N THR A 194 3.69 3.63 1.45
CA THR A 194 3.61 4.50 0.26
C THR A 194 2.60 5.64 0.46
N TYR A 195 1.43 5.33 1.04
CA TYR A 195 0.41 6.32 1.36
C TYR A 195 0.94 7.36 2.36
N PHE A 196 1.55 6.94 3.47
CA PHE A 196 2.11 7.87 4.45
C PHE A 196 3.24 8.72 3.87
N ALA A 197 4.12 8.15 3.03
CA ALA A 197 5.18 8.90 2.37
C ALA A 197 4.63 9.99 1.44
N LEU A 198 3.66 9.64 0.57
CA LEU A 198 3.01 10.60 -0.33
C LEU A 198 2.20 11.65 0.43
N HIS A 199 1.50 11.25 1.49
CA HIS A 199 0.75 12.16 2.34
C HIS A 199 1.68 13.14 3.07
N TYR A 200 2.79 12.66 3.62
CA TYR A 200 3.77 13.51 4.29
C TYR A 200 4.45 14.49 3.32
N LEU A 201 4.81 14.03 2.12
CA LEU A 201 5.40 14.87 1.09
C LEU A 201 4.43 15.96 0.60
N SER A 202 3.18 15.58 0.30
CA SER A 202 2.16 16.51 -0.19
C SER A 202 1.69 17.52 0.87
N SER A 203 1.54 17.10 2.13
CA SER A 203 1.19 17.98 3.25
C SER A 203 2.28 19.01 3.55
N SER A 204 3.54 18.58 3.61
CA SER A 204 4.69 19.46 3.83
C SER A 204 4.86 20.54 2.75
N LEU A 205 4.54 20.20 1.49
CA LEU A 205 4.57 21.15 0.38
C LEU A 205 3.37 22.11 0.40
N THR A 206 2.20 21.64 0.82
CA THR A 206 0.95 22.41 0.81
C THR A 206 0.85 23.41 1.98
N GLU A 207 1.28 23.02 3.19
CA GLU A 207 1.25 23.90 4.36
C GLU A 207 2.09 25.18 4.16
N LYS A 208 3.21 25.06 3.46
CA LYS A 208 4.11 26.20 3.18
C LYS A 208 3.52 27.19 2.18
N ARG A 209 2.73 26.73 1.21
CA ARG A 209 2.08 27.57 0.19
C ARG A 209 0.82 28.27 0.73
N GLY A 210 -0.02 27.58 1.50
CA GLY A 210 -1.26 28.16 2.03
C GLY A 210 -1.07 29.12 3.23
N SER A 211 -0.06 28.89 4.06
CA SER A 211 0.16 29.68 5.28
C SER A 211 0.56 31.13 5.00
N LYS A 212 1.37 31.38 3.96
CA LYS A 212 1.80 32.74 3.58
C LYS A 212 0.63 33.59 3.07
N ALA A 213 -0.15 33.05 2.13
CA ALA A 213 -1.32 33.74 1.58
C ALA A 213 -2.37 34.06 2.65
N ARG A 214 -2.62 33.12 3.59
CA ARG A 214 -3.56 33.34 4.71
C ARG A 214 -3.08 34.42 5.68
N LYS A 215 -1.77 34.48 5.97
CA LYS A 215 -1.17 35.52 6.83
C LYS A 215 -1.25 36.91 6.18
N GLN A 216 -0.96 37.00 4.88
CA GLN A 216 -1.09 38.25 4.13
C GLN A 216 -2.56 38.73 4.05
N GLY A 217 -3.51 37.82 3.82
CA GLY A 217 -4.94 38.15 3.79
C GLY A 217 -5.47 38.73 5.11
N LYS A 218 -4.97 38.23 6.26
CA LYS A 218 -5.33 38.79 7.58
C LYS A 218 -4.83 40.23 7.74
N MET A 219 -3.63 40.54 7.27
CA MET A 219 -3.04 41.88 7.33
C MET A 219 -3.78 42.89 6.45
N LEU A 220 -4.08 42.51 5.20
CA LEU A 220 -4.86 43.34 4.26
C LEU A 220 -6.26 43.65 4.79
N ARG A 221 -6.88 42.70 5.50
CA ARG A 221 -8.18 42.91 6.15
C ARG A 221 -8.11 43.98 7.25
N GLN A 222 -7.08 43.96 8.10
CA GLN A 222 -6.94 44.97 9.15
C GLN A 222 -6.59 46.34 8.59
N LEU A 223 -5.76 46.41 7.55
CA LEU A 223 -5.48 47.67 6.87
C LEU A 223 -6.74 48.28 6.26
N ARG A 224 -7.62 47.46 5.68
CA ARG A 224 -8.92 47.91 5.16
C ARG A 224 -9.89 48.35 6.27
N ASN A 225 -9.83 47.73 7.45
CA ASN A 225 -10.62 48.18 8.59
C ASN A 225 -10.15 49.55 9.08
N ILE A 226 -8.84 49.79 9.15
CA ILE A 226 -8.26 51.08 9.52
C ILE A 226 -8.64 52.16 8.51
N ASP A 227 -8.51 51.88 7.20
CA ASP A 227 -8.94 52.76 6.11
C ASP A 227 -10.43 53.13 6.23
N ARG A 228 -11.27 52.14 6.56
CA ARG A 228 -12.71 52.35 6.80
C ARG A 228 -12.99 53.21 8.03
N ILE A 229 -12.24 53.06 9.12
CA ILE A 229 -12.39 53.88 10.33
C ILE A 229 -12.02 55.33 10.02
N LEU A 230 -10.85 55.53 9.39
CA LEU A 230 -10.34 56.85 9.02
C LEU A 230 -11.23 57.57 7.98
N THR A 231 -11.85 56.84 7.06
CA THR A 231 -12.76 57.43 6.04
C THR A 231 -14.13 57.80 6.62
N ASN A 232 -14.62 57.04 7.61
CA ASN A 232 -15.93 57.28 8.22
C ASN A 232 -15.87 58.20 9.45
N SER A 233 -14.68 58.47 9.99
CA SER A 233 -14.53 59.39 11.12
C SER A 233 -14.71 60.83 10.67
N HIS A 234 -15.61 61.56 11.33
CA HIS A 234 -15.71 63.01 11.15
C HIS A 234 -14.68 63.71 12.04
N PRO A 235 -13.73 64.46 11.47
CA PRO A 235 -12.76 65.20 12.26
C PRO A 235 -13.47 66.25 13.11
N THR A 236 -12.95 66.46 14.32
CA THR A 236 -13.38 67.53 15.23
C THR A 236 -12.98 68.90 14.67
N GLU A 237 -13.50 69.98 15.24
CA GLU A 237 -13.22 71.38 14.83
C GLU A 237 -11.71 71.72 14.79
N TYR A 238 -10.89 70.97 15.53
CA TYR A 238 -9.43 71.09 15.59
C TYR A 238 -8.68 70.14 14.63
N GLY A 239 -9.38 69.37 13.80
CA GLY A 239 -8.79 68.42 12.85
C GLY A 239 -8.35 67.08 13.47
N GLU A 240 -8.73 66.81 14.72
CA GLU A 240 -8.41 65.57 15.44
C GLU A 240 -9.55 64.54 15.32
N LEU A 241 -9.22 63.24 15.39
CA LEU A 241 -10.23 62.18 15.45
C LEU A 241 -11.00 62.22 16.79
N PHE A 242 -12.28 61.88 16.73
CA PHE A 242 -13.08 61.72 17.95
C PHE A 242 -12.51 60.60 18.84
N TYR A 243 -12.52 60.77 20.16
CA TYR A 243 -11.88 59.84 21.10
C TYR A 243 -12.32 58.37 20.93
N LYS A 244 -13.58 58.14 20.53
CA LYS A 244 -14.12 56.81 20.25
C LYS A 244 -13.44 56.17 19.03
N ASP A 245 -13.29 56.92 17.94
CA ASP A 245 -12.68 56.43 16.70
C ASP A 245 -11.18 56.28 16.86
N GLN A 246 -10.55 57.15 17.66
CA GLN A 246 -9.14 57.04 18.04
C GLN A 246 -8.86 55.77 18.85
N GLY A 247 -9.72 55.43 19.81
CA GLY A 247 -9.58 54.19 20.58
C GLY A 247 -9.76 52.93 19.71
N LEU A 248 -10.67 52.99 18.72
CA LEU A 248 -10.88 51.90 17.76
C LEU A 248 -9.67 51.75 16.81
N LEU A 249 -9.11 52.86 16.34
CA LEU A 249 -7.92 52.89 15.50
C LEU A 249 -6.72 52.28 16.23
N LEU A 250 -6.48 52.66 17.48
CA LEU A 250 -5.39 52.10 18.30
C LEU A 250 -5.50 50.57 18.43
N CYS A 251 -6.71 50.06 18.66
CA CYS A 251 -6.97 48.62 18.74
C CYS A 251 -6.65 47.91 17.41
N GLU A 252 -7.13 48.44 16.29
CA GLU A 252 -6.90 47.82 14.97
C GLU A 252 -5.43 47.89 14.54
N VAL A 253 -4.74 48.99 14.86
CA VAL A 253 -3.28 49.13 14.62
C VAL A 253 -2.49 48.14 15.48
N HIS A 254 -2.89 47.89 16.73
CA HIS A 254 -2.25 46.87 17.56
C HIS A 254 -2.36 45.47 16.94
N VAL A 255 -3.56 45.09 16.47
CA VAL A 255 -3.79 43.79 15.82
C VAL A 255 -3.04 43.70 14.49
N LEU A 256 -2.97 44.81 13.74
CA LEU A 256 -2.18 44.91 12.52
C LEU A 256 -0.69 44.70 12.80
N ARG A 257 -0.14 45.29 13.87
CA ARG A 257 1.26 45.12 14.27
C ARG A 257 1.58 43.67 14.64
N GLN A 258 0.70 43.01 15.39
CA GLN A 258 0.86 41.59 15.74
C GLN A 258 0.77 40.68 14.50
N ALA A 259 -0.05 41.04 13.51
CA ALA A 259 -0.11 40.33 12.24
C ALA A 259 1.15 40.55 11.39
N ALA A 260 1.67 41.77 11.36
CA ALA A 260 2.88 42.15 10.62
C ALA A 260 4.14 41.46 11.17
N GLU A 261 4.27 41.33 12.50
CA GLU A 261 5.38 40.63 13.16
C GLU A 261 5.49 39.16 12.70
N LYS A 262 4.36 38.51 12.42
CA LYS A 262 4.28 37.11 11.97
C LYS A 262 4.40 36.94 10.47
N ALA A 263 4.18 37.99 9.70
CA ALA A 263 4.09 37.95 8.24
C ALA A 263 5.34 38.52 7.56
N MET A 264 6.04 39.49 8.16
CA MET A 264 7.15 40.22 7.54
C MET A 264 8.50 39.95 8.20
N PRO A 265 9.62 40.10 7.44
CA PRO A 265 10.96 40.10 8.00
C PRO A 265 11.19 41.25 9.00
N SER A 266 12.07 41.03 9.98
CA SER A 266 12.35 41.97 11.09
C SER A 266 12.89 43.35 10.69
N GLN A 267 13.37 43.51 9.45
CA GLN A 267 13.84 44.80 8.93
C GLN A 267 12.67 45.66 8.46
N ILE A 268 11.77 45.08 7.67
CA ILE A 268 10.56 45.74 7.15
C ILE A 268 9.58 46.01 8.28
N PHE A 269 9.50 45.11 9.27
CA PHE A 269 8.67 45.31 10.45
C PHE A 269 9.03 46.57 11.25
N LYS A 270 10.30 47.01 11.24
CA LYS A 270 10.70 48.24 11.96
C LYS A 270 10.17 49.49 11.26
N GLU A 271 10.37 49.58 9.95
CA GLU A 271 9.82 50.66 9.11
C GLU A 271 8.29 50.71 9.26
N PHE A 272 7.64 49.55 9.18
CA PHE A 272 6.20 49.43 9.36
C PHE A 272 5.72 49.80 10.77
N SER A 273 6.50 49.48 11.81
CA SER A 273 6.14 49.83 13.19
C SER A 273 6.29 51.32 13.46
N GLU A 274 7.22 52.00 12.78
CA GLU A 274 7.37 53.46 12.84
C GLU A 274 6.15 54.11 12.13
N ASP A 275 5.78 53.65 10.94
CA ASP A 275 4.58 54.13 10.23
C ASP A 275 3.28 53.85 11.02
N ALA A 276 3.20 52.71 11.73
CA ALA A 276 2.06 52.35 12.57
C ALA A 276 1.97 53.21 13.85
N GLU A 277 3.11 53.65 14.38
CA GLU A 277 3.17 54.57 15.52
C GLU A 277 2.70 55.97 15.10
N ASP A 278 3.09 56.42 13.90
CA ASP A 278 2.61 57.66 13.28
C ASP A 278 1.08 57.63 13.02
N LEU A 279 0.49 56.47 12.73
CA LEU A 279 -0.97 56.33 12.63
C LEU A 279 -1.68 56.55 13.98
N CYS A 280 -1.01 56.27 15.09
CA CYS A 280 -1.59 56.35 16.42
C CYS A 280 -1.41 57.74 17.05
N ASP A 281 -0.55 58.60 16.49
CA ASP A 281 -0.32 59.94 17.02
C ASP A 281 -1.48 60.88 16.65
N VAL A 282 -2.24 61.29 17.67
CA VAL A 282 -3.37 62.22 17.58
C VAL A 282 -2.92 63.60 17.10
N ARG A 283 -1.68 63.99 17.43
CA ARG A 283 -1.15 65.35 17.19
C ARG A 283 -0.86 65.63 15.72
N ILE A 284 -0.86 64.58 14.89
CA ILE A 284 -0.55 64.64 13.46
C ILE A 284 -1.77 65.07 12.63
N GLY A 285 -2.98 64.93 13.20
CA GLY A 285 -4.26 65.30 12.56
C GLY A 285 -4.83 64.20 11.65
N ALA A 286 -6.16 64.18 11.51
CA ALA A 286 -6.92 63.13 10.81
C ALA A 286 -6.52 62.96 9.33
N GLU A 287 -6.29 64.08 8.63
CA GLU A 287 -5.93 64.09 7.21
C GLU A 287 -4.56 63.44 6.97
N ARG A 288 -3.63 63.65 7.89
CA ARG A 288 -2.27 63.15 7.77
C ARG A 288 -2.16 61.70 8.24
N GLN A 289 -2.99 61.27 9.19
CA GLN A 289 -3.21 59.84 9.50
C GLN A 289 -3.78 59.07 8.30
N GLN A 290 -4.74 59.65 7.56
CA GLN A 290 -5.25 59.08 6.30
C GLN A 290 -4.14 58.94 5.24
N GLN A 291 -3.28 59.95 5.09
CA GLN A 291 -2.15 59.89 4.16
C GLN A 291 -1.12 58.81 4.56
N THR A 292 -0.83 58.64 5.85
CA THR A 292 0.07 57.57 6.32
C THR A 292 -0.54 56.19 6.09
N ALA A 293 -1.84 56.00 6.36
CA ALA A 293 -2.54 54.75 6.05
C ALA A 293 -2.51 54.42 4.54
N ALA A 294 -2.67 55.44 3.69
CA ALA A 294 -2.57 55.32 2.24
C ALA A 294 -1.16 54.99 1.75
N ARG A 295 -0.08 55.32 2.49
CA ARG A 295 1.32 54.96 2.16
C ARG A 295 1.68 53.53 2.55
N ILE A 296 1.11 53.02 3.64
CA ILE A 296 1.30 51.64 4.10
C ILE A 296 0.67 50.61 3.13
N ARG A 297 -0.38 51.02 2.41
CA ARG A 297 -1.11 50.21 1.42
C ARG A 297 -0.30 49.81 0.17
N PRO A 298 0.36 50.73 -0.57
CA PRO A 298 1.13 50.41 -1.77
C PRO A 298 2.47 49.70 -1.50
N ALA A 299 3.10 49.93 -0.34
CA ALA A 299 4.38 49.30 0.02
C ALA A 299 4.28 47.77 0.18
N ASN A 300 3.11 47.26 0.55
CA ASN A 300 2.85 45.84 0.75
C ASN A 300 2.36 45.12 -0.52
N ALA A 301 1.82 45.85 -1.51
CA ALA A 301 1.37 45.28 -2.78
C ALA A 301 2.46 45.25 -3.86
N SER A 302 3.42 46.19 -3.81
CA SER A 302 4.46 46.35 -4.84
C SER A 302 5.70 45.46 -4.63
N ARG A 303 5.98 45.01 -3.40
CA ARG A 303 7.13 44.13 -3.10
C ARG A 303 6.96 42.67 -3.57
N ASP A 304 5.77 42.25 -3.99
CA ASP A 304 5.49 40.88 -4.45
C ASP A 304 5.47 40.69 -5.99
N CYS A 305 5.69 41.75 -6.80
CA CYS A 305 5.87 41.59 -8.25
C CYS A 305 7.33 41.38 -8.69
N GLY A 306 8.30 41.37 -7.75
CA GLY A 306 9.74 41.33 -8.06
C GLY A 306 10.42 39.96 -7.93
N HIS A 307 9.69 38.91 -7.55
CA HIS A 307 10.21 37.55 -7.48
C HIS A 307 9.17 36.55 -8.02
N ALA A 308 8.94 36.63 -9.32
CA ALA A 308 8.43 35.52 -10.12
C ALA A 308 9.61 34.88 -10.87
#